data_AF-A0A5A8F4F5-F1
#
_entry.id   AF-A0A5A8F4F5-F1
#
_cell.length_a   1.000
_cell.length_b   1.000
_cell.length_c   1.000
_cell.angle_alpha   90.00
_cell.angle_beta   90.00
_cell.angle_gamma   90.00
#
_symmetry.space_group_name_H-M   'P 1'
#
loop_
_entity.id
_entity.type
_entity.pdbx_description
1 polymer ?
#
loop_
_entity_poly.entity_id
_entity_poly.type
_entity_poly.pdbx_seq_one_letter_code
_entity_poly.pdbx_strand_id
1 'polypeptide(L)'
;MIKTNFLVFFINNIKKFAIYLIIFLLLGCVSKKIWTKPGLTQEEWERDKAQCIYEAQKATVGTYGFEIPMLVESCLKAKGYTPVKQ
;
A
#
# COMPACT_ATOMS: atom_id res chain seq x y z
N MET A 1 -47.73 -20.52 -7.45
CA MET A 1 -47.43 -19.24 -8.13
C MET A 1 -46.56 -18.34 -7.25
N ILE A 2 -45.25 -18.61 -7.09
CA ILE A 2 -44.33 -17.79 -6.26
C ILE A 2 -42.94 -17.56 -6.93
N LYS A 3 -42.55 -18.39 -7.92
CA LYS A 3 -41.19 -18.41 -8.47
C LYS A 3 -40.79 -17.20 -9.35
N THR A 4 -41.74 -16.50 -9.98
CA THR A 4 -41.44 -15.42 -10.94
C THR A 4 -41.05 -14.09 -10.29
N ASN A 5 -41.60 -13.77 -9.11
CA ASN A 5 -41.28 -12.51 -8.41
C ASN A 5 -39.89 -12.52 -7.74
N PHE A 6 -39.39 -13.69 -7.34
CA PHE A 6 -38.10 -13.83 -6.67
C PHE A 6 -36.91 -13.64 -7.64
N LEU A 7 -37.03 -14.14 -8.87
CA LEU A 7 -36.03 -13.99 -9.92
C LEU A 7 -35.88 -12.54 -10.40
N VAL A 8 -36.99 -11.82 -10.56
CA VAL A 8 -36.97 -10.39 -10.95
C VAL A 8 -36.36 -9.52 -9.85
N PHE A 9 -36.59 -9.85 -8.56
CA PHE A 9 -35.98 -9.17 -7.42
C PHE A 9 -34.45 -9.39 -7.36
N PHE A 10 -33.97 -10.60 -7.65
CA PHE A 10 -32.55 -10.93 -7.70
C PHE A 10 -31.83 -10.23 -8.88
N ILE A 11 -32.43 -10.23 -10.08
CA ILE A 11 -31.84 -9.63 -11.28
C ILE A 11 -31.75 -8.10 -11.17
N ASN A 12 -32.77 -7.45 -10.60
CA ASN A 12 -32.75 -5.99 -10.39
C ASN A 12 -31.73 -5.55 -9.32
N ASN A 13 -31.44 -6.40 -8.33
CA ASN A 13 -30.41 -6.11 -7.33
C ASN A 13 -28.98 -6.30 -7.87
N ILE A 14 -28.74 -7.25 -8.78
CA ILE A 14 -27.44 -7.44 -9.45
C ILE A 14 -27.03 -6.21 -10.26
N LYS A 15 -27.96 -5.60 -11.00
CA LYS A 15 -27.69 -4.37 -11.79
C LYS A 15 -27.30 -3.18 -10.91
N LYS A 16 -27.94 -3.04 -9.75
CA LYS A 16 -27.59 -2.00 -8.76
C LYS A 16 -26.25 -2.28 -8.11
N PHE A 17 -25.95 -3.54 -7.79
CA PHE A 17 -24.67 -3.96 -7.23
C PHE A 17 -23.49 -3.67 -8.15
N ALA A 18 -23.66 -3.88 -9.47
CA ALA A 18 -22.64 -3.56 -10.47
C ALA A 18 -22.28 -2.06 -10.47
N ILE A 19 -23.26 -1.17 -10.31
CA ILE A 19 -23.03 0.28 -10.26
C ILE A 19 -22.26 0.67 -8.99
N TYR A 20 -22.61 0.10 -7.83
CA TYR A 20 -21.86 0.35 -6.58
C TYR A 20 -20.40 -0.13 -6.66
N LEU A 21 -20.15 -1.27 -7.32
CA LEU A 21 -18.81 -1.85 -7.48
C LEU A 21 -17.93 -0.98 -8.40
N ILE A 22 -18.51 -0.39 -9.44
CA ILE A 22 -17.82 0.57 -10.33
C ILE A 22 -17.50 1.88 -9.59
N ILE A 23 -18.43 2.40 -8.79
CA ILE A 23 -18.20 3.62 -7.99
C ILE A 23 -17.08 3.40 -6.96
N PHE A 24 -17.03 2.23 -6.32
CA PHE A 24 -15.98 1.90 -5.35
C PHE A 24 -14.59 1.79 -6.01
N LEU A 25 -14.53 1.29 -7.25
CA LEU A 25 -13.29 1.22 -8.03
C LEU A 25 -12.75 2.61 -8.42
N LEU A 26 -13.63 3.58 -8.68
CA LEU A 26 -13.24 4.95 -9.07
C LEU A 26 -12.76 5.81 -7.90
N LEU A 27 -13.12 5.48 -6.65
CA LEU A 27 -12.69 6.22 -5.46
C LEU A 27 -11.34 5.74 -4.90
N GLY A 28 -10.74 4.69 -5.48
CA GLY A 28 -9.53 4.05 -4.99
C GLY A 28 -8.21 4.66 -5.45
N CYS A 29 -8.04 5.98 -5.44
CA CYS A 29 -6.70 6.57 -5.60
C CYS A 29 -6.02 6.62 -4.23
N VAL A 30 -5.38 5.52 -3.83
CA VAL A 30 -4.60 5.44 -2.59
C VAL A 30 -3.25 6.10 -2.81
N SER A 31 -3.05 7.30 -2.24
CA SER A 31 -1.74 7.96 -2.20
C SER A 31 -0.72 7.09 -1.46
N LYS A 32 0.27 6.58 -2.19
CA LYS A 32 1.39 5.83 -1.63
C LYS A 32 2.54 6.78 -1.32
N LYS A 33 3.19 6.60 -0.16
CA LYS A 33 4.43 7.30 0.18
C LYS A 33 5.56 6.77 -0.70
N ILE A 34 6.13 7.62 -1.55
CA ILE A 34 7.27 7.30 -2.41
C ILE A 34 8.52 7.90 -1.80
N TRP A 35 9.66 7.19 -1.88
CA TRP A 35 10.96 7.69 -1.47
C TRP A 35 11.80 8.02 -2.71
N THR A 36 12.44 9.19 -2.70
CA THR A 36 13.23 9.68 -3.84
C THR A 36 14.54 10.32 -3.37
N LYS A 37 15.57 10.22 -4.22
CA LYS A 37 16.91 10.79 -4.05
C LYS A 37 17.36 11.32 -5.41
N PRO A 38 18.14 12.41 -5.51
CA PRO A 38 18.69 12.88 -6.78
C PRO A 38 19.54 11.76 -7.44
N GLY A 39 19.26 11.46 -8.71
CA GLY A 39 19.96 10.40 -9.45
C GLY A 39 19.55 8.98 -9.09
N LEU A 40 18.38 8.78 -8.47
CA LEU A 40 17.91 7.47 -8.03
C LEU A 40 17.94 6.43 -9.17
N THR A 41 18.75 5.39 -8.97
CA THR A 41 18.71 4.17 -9.77
C THR A 41 17.93 3.09 -9.02
N GLN A 42 17.31 2.18 -9.75
CA GLN A 42 16.51 1.10 -9.16
C GLN A 42 17.40 0.16 -8.32
N GLU A 43 18.62 -0.10 -8.79
CA GLU A 43 19.59 -0.96 -8.15
C GLU A 43 20.10 -0.38 -6.83
N GLU A 44 20.32 0.94 -6.79
CA GLU A 44 20.71 1.64 -5.56
C GLU A 44 19.57 1.65 -4.54
N TRP A 45 18.33 1.87 -4.99
CA TRP A 45 17.15 1.78 -4.13
C TRP A 45 17.03 0.41 -3.46
N GLU A 46 17.12 -0.66 -4.24
CA GLU A 46 16.95 -2.03 -3.72
C GLU A 46 18.05 -2.38 -2.72
N ARG A 47 19.30 -2.01 -3.03
CA ARG A 47 20.44 -2.22 -2.13
C ARG A 47 20.30 -1.45 -0.83
N ASP A 48 20.02 -0.15 -0.91
CA ASP A 48 19.90 0.72 0.26
C ASP A 48 18.73 0.31 1.14
N LYS A 49 17.59 -0.02 0.53
CA LYS A 49 16.41 -0.49 1.25
C LYS A 49 16.67 -1.81 1.96
N ALA A 50 17.32 -2.77 1.30
CA ALA A 50 17.67 -4.05 1.91
C ALA A 50 18.61 -3.87 3.09
N GLN A 51 19.63 -3.01 2.95
CA GLN A 51 20.54 -2.66 4.05
C GLN A 51 19.79 -2.05 5.23
N CYS A 52 18.94 -1.04 4.99
CA CYS A 52 18.18 -0.39 6.05
C CYS A 52 17.23 -1.36 6.79
N ILE A 53 16.62 -2.30 6.07
CA ILE A 53 15.78 -3.35 6.68
C ILE A 53 16.62 -4.26 7.57
N TYR A 54 17.78 -4.70 7.08
CA TYR A 54 18.67 -5.55 7.86
C TYR A 54 19.16 -4.86 9.13
N GLU A 55 19.58 -3.60 9.05
CA GLU A 55 20.02 -2.81 10.20
C GLU A 55 18.89 -2.57 11.20
N ALA A 56 17.68 -2.26 10.72
CA ALA A 56 16.50 -2.12 11.57
C ALA A 56 16.17 -3.41 12.30
N GLN A 57 16.14 -4.54 11.59
CA GLN A 57 15.89 -5.86 12.19
C GLN A 57 16.94 -6.22 13.23
N LYS A 58 18.22 -5.97 12.94
CA LYS A 58 19.35 -6.20 13.85
C LYS A 58 19.23 -5.35 15.12
N ALA A 59 18.79 -4.10 14.99
CA ALA A 59 18.59 -3.20 16.13
C ALA A 59 17.37 -3.58 16.98
N THR A 60 16.36 -4.22 16.38
CA THR A 60 15.11 -4.60 17.07
C THR A 60 15.05 -6.08 17.48
N VAL A 61 16.18 -6.80 17.47
CA VAL A 61 16.19 -8.22 17.88
C VAL A 61 15.72 -8.33 19.33
N GLY A 62 14.56 -8.97 19.55
CA GLY A 62 13.96 -9.15 20.87
C GLY A 62 12.86 -8.13 21.24
N THR A 63 12.61 -7.12 20.41
CA THR A 63 11.49 -6.18 20.56
C THR A 63 10.38 -6.48 19.57
N TYR A 64 9.12 -6.37 19.98
CA TYR A 64 7.95 -6.54 19.10
C TYR A 64 8.06 -5.55 17.92
N GLY A 65 8.00 -6.05 16.68
CA GLY A 65 8.44 -5.38 15.43
C GLY A 65 7.73 -4.10 14.98
N PHE A 66 7.12 -3.35 15.90
CA PHE A 66 6.45 -2.08 15.67
C PHE A 66 7.41 -0.95 15.27
N GLU A 67 8.68 -1.02 15.69
CA GLU A 67 9.68 0.04 15.45
C GLU A 67 10.43 -0.08 14.11
N ILE A 68 10.38 -1.25 13.46
CA ILE A 68 11.11 -1.51 12.22
C ILE A 68 10.79 -0.50 11.11
N PRO A 69 9.52 -0.13 10.84
CA PRO A 69 9.22 0.86 9.81
C PRO A 69 9.91 2.20 10.09
N MET A 70 9.86 2.70 11.32
CA MET A 70 10.45 3.99 11.70
C MET A 70 11.98 3.98 11.58
N LEU A 71 12.63 2.87 11.92
CA LEU A 71 14.08 2.71 11.77
C LEU A 71 14.49 2.68 10.29
N VAL A 72 13.72 1.98 9.45
CA VAL A 72 13.94 1.97 8.00
C VAL A 72 13.79 3.38 7.42
N GLU A 73 12.76 4.13 7.82
CA GLU A 73 12.59 5.52 7.36
C GLU A 73 13.77 6.41 7.78
N SER A 74 14.27 6.25 9.00
CA SER A 74 15.38 7.03 9.54
C SER A 74 16.69 6.73 8.79
N CYS A 75 16.95 5.45 8.51
CA CYS A 75 18.08 5.02 7.68
C CYS A 75 18.01 5.56 6.25
N LEU A 76 16.84 5.51 5.62
CA LEU A 76 16.64 6.06 4.28
C LEU A 76 16.87 7.58 4.26
N LYS A 77 16.37 8.32 5.25
CA LYS A 77 16.65 9.76 5.39
C LYS A 77 18.14 10.04 5.53
N ALA A 78 18.87 9.25 6.33
CA ALA A 78 20.31 9.40 6.50
C ALA A 78 21.10 9.15 5.19
N LYS A 79 20.59 8.28 4.31
CA LYS A 79 21.13 8.05 2.96
C LYS A 79 20.74 9.12 1.93
N GLY A 80 19.97 10.13 2.33
CA GLY A 80 19.56 11.26 1.50
C GLY A 80 18.22 11.07 0.79
N TYR A 81 17.42 10.07 1.16
CA TYR A 81 16.09 9.88 0.60
C TYR A 81 15.07 10.82 1.25
N THR A 82 14.16 11.34 0.44
CA THR A 82 13.07 12.21 0.87
C THR A 82 11.72 11.58 0.53
N PRO A 83 10.73 11.61 1.45
CA PRO A 83 9.41 11.11 1.17
C PRO A 83 8.61 12.14 0.37
N VAL A 84 8.12 11.74 -0.80
CA VAL A 84 7.16 12.51 -1.59
C VAL A 84 5.78 11.86 -1.49
N LYS A 85 4.75 12.70 -1.41
CA LYS A 85 3.37 12.25 -1.49
C LYS A 85 3.01 12.12 -2.96
N GLN A 86 2.50 10.95 -3.34
CA GLN A 86 1.98 10.67 -4.67
C GLN A 86 0.54 11.15 -4.81
#